data_AF-A0A430AKD7-F1
#
_entry.id   AF-A0A430AKD7-F1
#
_cell.length_a   1.000
_cell.length_b   1.000
_cell.length_c   1.000
_cell.angle_alpha   90.00
_cell.angle_beta   90.00
_cell.angle_gamma   90.00
#
_symmetry.space_group_name_H-M   'P 1'
#
loop_
_entity.id
_entity.type
_entity.pdbx_description
1 polymer ?
#
loop_
_entity_poly.entity_id
_entity_poly.type
_entity_poly.pdbx_seq_one_letter_code
_entity_poly.pdbx_strand_id
1 'polypeptide(L)' 'MNYFYISLSKDVVTQHEAIKQSTLYKDYSILEFTREANEHECDVMDLVYCGHGNRDSEHVLLAIKRYTDRYK' A
#
# COMPACT_ATOMS: atom_id res chain seq x y z
N MET A 1 -7.17 -6.24 -11.54
CA MET A 1 -6.44 -4.99 -11.25
C MET A 1 -6.74 -4.64 -9.81
N ASN A 2 -5.75 -4.14 -9.09
CA ASN A 2 -5.82 -3.90 -7.64
C ASN A 2 -5.31 -2.50 -7.32
N TYR A 3 -5.66 -2.02 -6.13
CA TYR A 3 -5.22 -0.74 -5.60
C TYR A 3 -4.01 -0.99 -4.71
N PHE A 4 -2.96 -0.20 -4.90
CA PHE A 4 -1.72 -0.35 -4.16
C PHE A 4 -1.58 0.78 -3.17
N TYR A 5 -1.25 0.43 -1.93
CA TYR A 5 -0.95 1.36 -0.86
C TYR A 5 0.37 0.99 -0.20
N ILE A 6 1.03 1.98 0.38
CA ILE A 6 2.07 1.76 1.38
C ILE A 6 1.47 2.10 2.73
N SER A 7 1.62 1.21 3.71
CA SER A 7 1.45 1.61 5.10
C SER A 7 2.77 2.07 5.68
N LEU A 8 2.72 3.20 6.38
CA LEU A 8 3.83 3.74 7.16
C LEU A 8 3.89 3.12 8.57
N SER A 9 2.85 2.39 8.99
CA SER A 9 2.84 1.65 10.25
C SER A 9 3.50 0.28 10.09
N LYS A 10 4.28 -0.12 11.10
CA LYS A 10 4.97 -1.43 11.13
C LYS A 10 4.01 -2.59 11.43
N ASP A 11 2.87 -2.29 12.06
CA ASP A 11 1.91 -3.28 12.55
C ASP A 11 0.62 -3.27 11.72
N VAL A 12 0.75 -3.27 10.39
CA VAL A 12 -0.45 -3.45 9.55
C VAL A 12 -1.08 -4.79 9.86
N VAL A 13 -2.32 -4.75 10.33
CA VAL A 13 -3.17 -5.92 10.45
C VAL A 13 -3.40 -6.46 9.05
N THR A 14 -2.64 -7.49 8.67
CA THR A 14 -2.75 -8.20 7.39
C THR A 14 -4.08 -8.94 7.23
N GLN A 15 -4.90 -9.00 8.28
CA GLN A 15 -6.23 -9.62 8.30
C GLN A 15 -7.35 -8.61 8.00
N HIS A 16 -7.20 -7.83 6.93
CA HIS A 16 -8.31 -7.03 6.42
C HIS A 16 -8.86 -7.67 5.14
N GLU A 17 -10.18 -7.85 5.04
CA GLU A 17 -10.82 -8.59 3.94
C GLU A 17 -10.51 -8.01 2.54
N ALA A 18 -10.29 -6.69 2.48
CA ALA A 18 -9.95 -6.02 1.24
C ALA A 18 -8.47 -6.22 0.82
N ILE A 19 -7.58 -6.62 1.73
CA ILE A 19 -6.16 -6.85 1.45
C ILE A 19 -6.02 -8.23 0.81
N LYS A 20 -5.66 -8.25 -0.47
CA LYS A 20 -5.34 -9.48 -1.21
C LYS A 20 -3.97 -10.01 -0.83
N GLN A 21 -2.98 -9.12 -0.73
CA GLN A 21 -1.60 -9.47 -0.44
C GLN A 21 -0.88 -8.31 0.25
N SER A 22 0.00 -8.64 1.18
CA SER A 22 0.95 -7.70 1.79
C SER A 22 2.38 -8.16 1.51
N THR A 23 3.28 -7.22 1.22
CA THR A 23 4.72 -7.50 1.11
C THR A 23 5.50 -6.47 1.93
N LEU A 24 6.38 -6.96 2.81
CA LEU A 24 7.30 -6.08 3.54
C LEU A 24 8.39 -5.58 2.60
N TYR A 25 8.64 -4.27 2.62
CA TYR A 25 9.71 -3.62 1.86
C TYR A 25 10.39 -2.56 2.73
N LYS A 26 11.64 -2.83 3.14
CA LYS A 26 12.35 -2.02 4.15
C LYS A 26 11.51 -1.95 5.44
N ASP A 27 11.21 -0.74 5.92
CA ASP A 27 10.37 -0.48 7.10
C ASP A 27 8.88 -0.32 6.77
N TYR A 28 8.46 -0.58 5.52
CA TYR A 28 7.10 -0.32 5.03
C TYR A 28 6.39 -1.61 4.62
N SER A 29 5.06 -1.60 4.68
CA SER A 29 4.22 -2.66 4.11
C SER A 29 3.56 -2.19 2.82
N ILE A 30 3.84 -2.86 1.71
CA ILE A 30 3.13 -2.66 0.44
C ILE A 30 1.88 -3.55 0.48
N LEU A 31 0.72 -2.92 0.36
CA LEU A 31 -0.58 -3.57 0.43
C LEU A 31 -1.26 -3.54 -0.93
N GLU A 32 -1.76 -4.70 -1.35
CA GLU A 32 -2.56 -4.86 -2.55
C GLU A 32 -4.02 -5.04 -2.13
N PHE A 33 -4.84 -4.04 -2.39
CA PHE A 33 -6.27 -4.05 -2.10
C PHE A 33 -7.10 -4.44 -3.34
N THR A 34 -8.17 -5.22 -3.13
CA THR A 34 -9.12 -5.60 -4.19
C THR A 34 -10.08 -4.48 -4.60
N ARG A 35 -10.19 -3.43 -3.77
CA ARG A 35 -10.96 -2.20 -3.99
C ARG A 35 -10.21 -0.99 -3.43
N GLU A 36 -10.67 0.21 -3.72
CA GLU A 36 -10.13 1.40 -3.06
C GLU A 36 -10.35 1.32 -1.54
N ALA A 37 -9.35 1.73 -0.77
CA ALA A 37 -9.46 1.87 0.68
C ALA A 37 -10.38 3.05 1.00
N ASN A 38 -11.23 2.90 2.00
CA ASN A 38 -12.03 4.02 2.51
C ASN A 38 -11.19 4.91 3.45
N GLU A 39 -11.71 6.09 3.78
CA GLU A 39 -11.02 7.08 4.62
C GLU A 39 -10.61 6.50 5.98
N HIS A 40 -11.49 5.71 6.60
CA HIS A 40 -11.21 5.08 7.90
C HIS A 40 -10.07 4.05 7.82
N GLU A 41 -10.05 3.23 6.77
CA GLU A 41 -8.96 2.28 6.49
C GLU A 41 -7.63 3.02 6.27
N CYS A 42 -7.66 4.12 5.52
CA CYS A 42 -6.49 4.96 5.28
C CYS A 42 -5.93 5.55 6.58
N ASP A 43 -6.79 6.07 7.45
CA ASP A 43 -6.38 6.68 8.71
C ASP A 43 -5.85 5.66 9.71
N VAL A 44 -6.57 4.54 9.91
CA VAL A 44 -6.21 3.53 10.91
C VAL A 44 -4.94 2.78 10.54
N MET A 45 -4.74 2.52 9.23
CA MET A 45 -3.58 1.77 8.74
C MET A 45 -2.47 2.67 8.18
N ASP A 46 -2.59 3.99 8.31
CA ASP A 46 -1.63 4.99 7.82
C ASP A 46 -1.23 4.74 6.34
N LEU A 47 -2.26 4.67 5.47
CA LEU A 47 -2.10 4.28 4.07
C LEU A 47 -1.81 5.46 3.15
N VAL A 48 -0.82 5.26 2.28
CA VAL A 48 -0.49 6.18 1.19
C VAL A 48 -0.79 5.51 -0.15
N TYR A 49 -1.69 6.10 -0.93
CA TYR A 49 -2.08 5.58 -2.24
C TYR A 49 -0.93 5.65 -3.25
N CYS A 50 -0.65 4.51 -3.89
CA CYS A 50 0.42 4.33 -4.86
C CYS A 50 -0.08 4.09 -6.30
N GLY A 51 -1.38 3.85 -6.49
CA GLY A 51 -1.98 3.70 -7.81
C GLY A 51 -2.83 2.44 -7.96
N HIS A 52 -3.50 2.36 -9.10
CA HIS A 52 -4.35 1.23 -9.48
C HIS A 52 -3.75 0.53 -10.71
N GLY A 53 -3.77 -0.79 -10.73
CA GLY A 53 -3.27 -1.58 -11.85
C GLY A 53 -2.76 -2.95 -11.44
N ASN A 54 -1.61 -3.32 -12.01
CA ASN A 54 -0.88 -4.53 -11.64
C ASN A 54 0.38 -4.13 -10.87
N ARG A 55 0.90 -5.07 -10.08
CA ARG A 55 2.10 -4.84 -9.26
C ARG A 55 3.31 -4.37 -10.07
N ASP A 56 3.47 -4.92 -11.27
CA ASP A 56 4.62 -4.64 -12.16
C ASP A 56 4.39 -3.41 -13.05
N SER A 57 3.28 -2.69 -12.87
CA SER A 57 3.05 -1.45 -13.61
C SER A 57 4.03 -0.38 -13.18
N GLU A 58 4.71 0.23 -14.15
CA GLU A 58 5.78 1.21 -13.92
C GLU A 58 5.32 2.37 -13.03
N HIS A 59 4.11 2.90 -13.23
CA HIS A 59 3.57 3.99 -12.42
C HIS A 59 3.38 3.60 -10.94
N VAL A 60 2.98 2.37 -10.65
CA VAL A 60 2.84 1.84 -9.28
C VAL A 60 4.21 1.70 -8.63
N LEU A 61 5.18 1.11 -9.35
CA LEU A 61 6.54 0.94 -8.85
C LEU A 61 7.23 2.29 -8.59
N LEU A 62 7.05 3.27 -9.48
CA LEU A 62 7.58 4.63 -9.30
C LEU A 62 6.94 5.33 -8.11
N ALA A 63 5.63 5.19 -7.89
CA ALA A 63 4.95 5.75 -6.73
C ALA A 63 5.45 5.13 -5.43
N ILE A 64 5.55 3.79 -5.37
CA ILE A 64 6.09 3.08 -4.21
C ILE A 64 7.51 3.55 -3.89
N LYS A 65 8.37 3.64 -4.92
CA LYS A 65 9.73 4.16 -4.76
C LYS A 65 9.74 5.59 -4.23
N ARG A 66 8.94 6.47 -4.82
CA ARG A 66 8.84 7.89 -4.41
C ARG A 66 8.51 8.04 -2.93
N TYR A 67 7.53 7.27 -2.43
CA TYR A 67 7.13 7.39 -1.03
C TYR A 67 8.14 6.74 -0.09
N THR A 68 8.65 5.55 -0.41
CA THR A 68 9.66 4.89 0.44
C THR A 68 11.01 5.61 0.48
N ASP A 69 11.33 6.43 -0.52
CA ASP A 69 12.52 7.30 -0.51
C ASP A 69 12.26 8.65 0.18
N ARG A 70 11.01 9.13 0.24
CA ARG A 70 10.64 10.42 0.87
C ARG A 70 10.57 10.36 2.39
N TYR A 71 10.15 9.23 2.96
CA TYR A 71 9.98 9.05 4.40
C TYR A 71 11.24 8.45 5.08
N LYS A 72 12.40 8.60 4.44
CA LYS A 72 13.69 8.08 4.89
C LYS A 72 14.39 8.98 5.90
#